data_AF-A0A2R6AED8-F1
#
_entry.id   AF-A0A2R6AED8-F1
#
_cell.length_a   1.000
_cell.length_b   1.000
_cell.length_c   1.000
_cell.angle_alpha   90.00
_cell.angle_beta   90.00
_cell.angle_gamma   90.00
#
_symmetry.space_group_name_H-M   'P 1'
#
loop_
_entity.id
_entity.type
_entity.pdbx_description
1 polymer ?
#
loop_
_entity_poly.entity_id
_entity_poly.type
_entity_poly.pdbx_seq_one_letter_code
_entity_poly.pdbx_strand_id
1 'polypeptide(L)'
;MISLSARLKVNLESLNGVETVGNFARHRTAPIIVHDKQSSFQVRYVPVVSGESIAHGYQTLLVDICKQMGLPIGVYSSRYEFIKFSEDNYLSDEGISPPRDYDDMQRFEVDVLTNDVVADVGGFLYTGRNSVKRTSRIHVGYMIPALKDTDAAALEAQFHVRYLQSKPQKGAGQQATDTQQPKLAQSIFNVEVASAIYTLNANLDVDEIAVPSIKFGKPAEQSKLSKLENQKVSRKKAAILALGQLFSSMKSGAKLSRFLPNSELLSIVVTETSFPFSVSPGNGKDYISATIQRVEKASEMHQKAGISVINYKVHVVDNENALTSSDSSKKFVSKHSNVEELFTEVLSAIK
;
A
#
# COMPACT_ATOMS: atom_id res chain seq x y z
N MET A 1 -9.23 1.32 -14.48
CA MET A 1 -8.15 1.61 -13.51
C MET A 1 -8.67 2.51 -12.42
N ILE A 2 -8.26 2.29 -11.17
CA ILE A 2 -8.51 3.19 -10.03
C ILE A 2 -7.16 3.78 -9.61
N SER A 3 -7.07 5.09 -9.43
CA SER A 3 -5.87 5.77 -8.92
C SER A 3 -6.26 6.69 -7.78
N LEU A 4 -5.43 6.80 -6.74
CA LEU A 4 -5.72 7.64 -5.59
C LEU A 4 -4.48 8.28 -4.99
N SER A 5 -4.73 9.38 -4.29
CA SER A 5 -3.76 10.09 -3.49
C SER A 5 -4.45 10.59 -2.24
N ALA A 6 -3.88 10.30 -1.08
CA ALA A 6 -4.36 10.78 0.20
C ALA A 6 -3.33 11.72 0.85
N ARG A 7 -3.84 12.67 1.64
CA ARG A 7 -3.10 13.48 2.59
C ARG A 7 -3.55 13.12 4.00
N LEU A 8 -2.59 12.79 4.84
CA LEU A 8 -2.81 12.23 6.17
C LEU A 8 -2.01 13.03 7.18
N LYS A 9 -2.66 13.55 8.21
CA LYS A 9 -1.96 14.12 9.37
C LYS A 9 -1.60 12.97 10.30
N VAL A 10 -0.33 12.61 10.38
CA VAL A 10 0.16 11.50 11.20
C VAL A 10 0.87 12.08 12.41
N ASN A 11 0.35 11.79 13.61
CA ASN A 11 0.97 12.16 14.88
C ASN A 11 1.66 10.97 15.53
N LEU A 12 2.76 11.23 16.24
CA LEU A 12 3.55 10.21 16.97
C LEU A 12 3.97 9.06 16.06
N GLU A 13 4.55 9.41 14.92
CA GLU A 13 4.94 8.43 13.93
C GLU A 13 6.03 7.49 14.48
N SER A 14 5.64 6.23 14.68
CA SER A 14 6.56 5.10 14.84
C SER A 14 6.36 4.05 13.73
N LEU A 15 5.66 4.42 12.65
CA LEU A 15 5.38 3.57 11.48
C LEU A 15 6.65 3.02 10.81
N ASN A 16 7.78 3.71 11.02
CA ASN A 16 9.05 3.50 10.30
C ASN A 16 10.18 2.93 11.13
N GLY A 17 9.90 2.30 12.28
CA GLY A 17 10.97 1.73 13.10
C GLY A 17 11.83 0.73 12.31
N VAL A 18 13.12 1.04 12.16
CA VAL A 18 14.16 0.14 11.62
C VAL A 18 14.89 -0.51 12.79
N GLU A 19 15.70 -1.53 12.50
CA GLU A 19 16.55 -2.23 13.45
C GLU A 19 17.28 -1.28 14.42
N THR A 20 17.38 -1.71 15.67
CA THR A 20 18.07 -0.96 16.72
C THR A 20 19.58 -1.05 16.53
N VAL A 21 20.26 0.09 16.42
CA VAL A 21 21.72 0.15 16.55
C VAL A 21 22.02 0.51 18.01
N GLY A 22 22.43 -0.49 18.80
CA GLY A 22 22.59 -0.32 20.24
C GLY A 22 21.24 -0.03 20.92
N ASN A 23 21.12 1.13 21.58
CA ASN A 23 19.89 1.53 22.26
C ASN A 23 19.03 2.55 21.48
N PHE A 24 19.35 2.81 20.21
CA PHE A 24 18.64 3.79 19.40
C PHE A 24 17.88 3.07 18.28
N ALA A 25 16.56 3.29 18.21
CA ALA A 25 15.73 2.80 17.10
C ALA A 25 15.55 3.93 16.07
N ARG A 26 16.09 3.76 14.87
CA ARG A 26 15.99 4.78 13.79
C ARG A 26 14.69 4.63 12.99
N HIS A 27 14.28 5.70 12.31
CA HIS A 27 13.24 5.64 11.28
C HIS A 27 13.84 5.26 9.92
N ARG A 28 13.04 4.58 9.09
CA ARG A 28 13.35 4.42 7.67
C ARG A 28 13.30 5.82 7.06
N THR A 29 14.40 6.25 6.47
CA THR A 29 14.50 7.53 5.80
C THR A 29 14.75 7.34 4.31
N ALA A 30 14.19 8.21 3.48
CA ALA A 30 14.56 8.30 2.07
C ALA A 30 15.11 9.70 1.75
N PRO A 31 16.10 9.79 0.84
CA PRO A 31 16.55 11.08 0.31
C PRO A 31 15.48 11.65 -0.62
N ILE A 32 15.07 12.89 -0.36
CA ILE A 32 14.20 13.67 -1.23
C ILE A 32 14.95 14.92 -1.69
N ILE A 33 14.67 15.34 -2.93
CA ILE A 33 15.19 16.60 -3.46
C ILE A 33 14.15 17.68 -3.20
N VAL A 34 14.51 18.68 -2.41
CA VAL A 34 13.67 19.85 -2.12
C VAL A 34 14.30 21.07 -2.78
N HIS A 35 13.46 21.92 -3.37
CA HIS A 35 13.89 23.18 -3.94
C HIS A 35 13.93 24.24 -2.84
N ASP A 36 15.11 24.81 -2.58
CA ASP A 36 15.25 25.93 -1.66
C ASP A 36 14.68 27.21 -2.30
N LYS A 37 14.18 28.15 -1.48
CA LYS A 37 13.67 29.45 -1.93
C LYS A 37 14.74 30.27 -2.69
N GLN A 38 16.01 29.87 -2.59
CA GLN A 38 17.18 30.47 -3.26
C GLN A 38 17.69 29.69 -4.49
N SER A 39 16.83 28.92 -5.18
CA SER A 39 17.14 28.26 -6.46
C SER A 39 18.22 27.17 -6.45
N SER A 40 18.53 26.60 -5.28
CA SER A 40 19.38 25.40 -5.17
C SER A 40 18.55 24.17 -4.81
N PHE A 41 18.89 23.03 -5.41
CA PHE A 41 18.36 21.73 -5.00
C PHE A 41 19.15 21.22 -3.79
N GLN A 42 18.45 20.82 -2.74
CA GLN A 42 19.06 20.19 -1.57
C GLN A 42 18.50 18.79 -1.37
N VAL A 43 19.39 17.85 -1.04
CA VAL A 43 19.00 16.50 -0.62
C VAL A 43 18.70 16.54 0.87
N ARG A 44 17.47 16.19 1.24
CA ARG A 44 17.04 16.03 2.64
C ARG A 44 16.62 14.59 2.88
N TYR A 45 17.00 14.02 4.01
CA TYR A 45 16.50 12.71 4.44
C TYR A 45 15.25 12.92 5.28
N VAL A 46 14.14 12.32 4.86
CA VAL A 46 12.87 12.40 5.57
C VAL A 46 12.39 11.02 6.00
N PRO A 47 11.70 10.90 7.15
CA PRO A 47 11.03 9.65 7.54
C PRO A 47 10.00 9.24 6.48
N VAL A 48 9.98 7.95 6.11
CA VAL A 48 9.06 7.41 5.09
C VAL A 48 8.57 6.01 5.43
N VAL A 49 7.29 5.74 5.18
CA VAL A 49 6.75 4.37 5.21
C VAL A 49 6.91 3.75 3.83
N SER A 50 7.53 2.56 3.79
CA SER A 50 7.76 1.89 2.52
C SER A 50 6.46 1.40 1.88
N GLY A 51 6.38 1.47 0.55
CA GLY A 51 5.23 0.96 -0.19
C GLY A 51 4.99 -0.53 0.06
N GLU A 52 6.04 -1.32 0.31
CA GLU A 52 5.93 -2.74 0.65
C GLU A 52 5.24 -2.96 2.01
N SER A 53 5.52 -2.13 3.01
CA SER A 53 4.85 -2.23 4.31
C SER A 53 3.35 -1.93 4.20
N ILE A 54 2.99 -0.96 3.35
CA ILE A 54 1.59 -0.60 3.10
C ILE A 54 0.91 -1.68 2.25
N ALA A 55 1.59 -2.20 1.23
CA ALA A 55 1.12 -3.32 0.42
C ALA A 55 0.95 -4.62 1.24
N HIS A 56 1.76 -4.84 2.27
CA HIS A 56 1.54 -5.92 3.22
C HIS A 56 0.26 -5.72 4.03
N GLY A 57 0.01 -4.50 4.53
CA GLY A 57 -1.24 -4.14 5.21
C GLY A 57 -2.46 -4.35 4.30
N TYR A 58 -2.37 -3.90 3.05
CA TYR A 58 -3.38 -4.13 2.02
C TYR A 58 -3.65 -5.63 1.78
N GLN A 59 -2.61 -6.43 1.58
CA GLN A 59 -2.76 -7.88 1.35
C GLN A 59 -3.34 -8.58 2.59
N THR A 60 -3.05 -8.12 3.80
CA THR A 60 -3.64 -8.64 5.04
C THR A 60 -5.16 -8.41 5.06
N LEU A 61 -5.60 -7.19 4.76
CA LEU A 61 -7.03 -6.87 4.63
C LEU A 61 -7.69 -7.68 3.52
N LEU A 62 -7.00 -7.83 2.38
CA LEU A 62 -7.49 -8.64 1.26
C LEU A 62 -7.71 -10.10 1.65
N VAL A 63 -6.79 -10.71 2.43
CA VAL A 63 -6.96 -12.07 2.97
C VAL A 63 -8.23 -12.18 3.80
N ASP A 64 -8.44 -11.24 4.73
CA ASP A 64 -9.61 -11.26 5.62
C ASP A 64 -10.93 -11.13 4.85
N ILE A 65 -10.97 -10.22 3.88
CA ILE A 65 -12.12 -10.03 2.99
C ILE A 65 -12.35 -11.28 2.13
N CYS A 66 -11.30 -11.87 1.57
CA CYS A 66 -11.41 -13.07 0.75
C CYS A 66 -11.93 -14.27 1.55
N LYS A 67 -11.53 -14.42 2.83
CA LYS A 67 -12.07 -15.44 3.74
C LYS A 67 -13.57 -15.23 3.95
N GLN A 68 -14.02 -13.99 4.17
CA GLN A 68 -15.43 -13.66 4.34
C GLN A 68 -16.26 -13.88 3.06
N MET A 69 -15.67 -13.62 1.89
CA MET A 69 -16.33 -13.77 0.58
C MET A 69 -16.23 -15.19 0.00
N GLY A 70 -15.56 -16.14 0.67
CA GLY A 70 -15.36 -17.49 0.17
C GLY A 70 -14.48 -17.58 -1.09
N LEU A 71 -13.56 -16.63 -1.26
CA LEU A 71 -12.60 -16.61 -2.36
C LEU A 71 -11.37 -17.48 -2.05
N PRO A 72 -10.71 -18.07 -3.07
CA PRO A 72 -9.59 -18.98 -2.85
C PRO A 72 -8.34 -18.23 -2.35
N ILE A 73 -7.72 -18.75 -1.30
CA ILE A 73 -6.51 -18.20 -0.70
C ILE A 73 -5.52 -19.35 -0.51
N GLY A 74 -4.26 -19.11 -0.91
CA GLY A 74 -3.19 -20.09 -0.72
C GLY A 74 -2.89 -20.37 0.75
N VAL A 75 -2.27 -21.50 1.03
CA VAL A 75 -1.88 -21.96 2.37
C VAL A 75 -1.08 -20.88 3.10
N TYR A 76 -0.06 -20.31 2.48
CA TYR A 76 0.81 -19.30 3.10
C TYR A 76 0.14 -17.92 3.19
N SER A 77 -0.53 -17.49 2.13
CA SER A 77 -1.30 -16.24 2.12
C SER A 77 -2.36 -16.22 3.22
N SER A 78 -2.98 -17.36 3.53
CA SER A 78 -3.98 -17.48 4.60
C SER A 78 -3.43 -17.21 6.01
N ARG A 79 -2.10 -17.36 6.19
CA ARG A 79 -1.34 -17.10 7.41
C ARG A 79 -0.69 -15.71 7.41
N TYR A 80 -0.98 -14.89 6.39
CA TYR A 80 -0.36 -13.59 6.15
C TYR A 80 1.15 -13.68 5.85
N GLU A 81 1.60 -14.84 5.36
CA GLU A 81 2.97 -15.09 4.91
C GLU A 81 3.03 -14.94 3.39
N PHE A 82 3.28 -13.72 2.89
CA PHE A 82 3.18 -13.40 1.46
C PHE A 82 4.41 -13.83 0.63
N ILE A 83 4.81 -15.09 0.76
CA ILE A 83 5.87 -15.74 -0.02
C ILE A 83 5.42 -15.93 -1.48
N LYS A 84 4.13 -16.20 -1.70
CA LYS A 84 3.43 -16.19 -2.99
C LYS A 84 4.15 -17.00 -4.09
N PHE A 85 4.21 -18.32 -3.93
CA PHE A 85 4.63 -19.25 -4.99
C PHE A 85 6.03 -18.99 -5.54
N SER A 86 6.95 -18.46 -4.71
CA SER A 86 8.24 -17.95 -5.18
C SER A 86 9.25 -19.03 -5.56
N GLU A 87 9.11 -20.23 -4.98
CA GLU A 87 10.07 -21.34 -5.07
C GLU A 87 9.36 -22.69 -5.01
N ASP A 88 10.04 -23.75 -5.47
CA ASP A 88 9.49 -25.11 -5.60
C ASP A 88 8.90 -25.68 -4.29
N ASN A 89 9.58 -25.45 -3.16
CA ASN A 89 9.13 -25.94 -1.86
C ASN A 89 7.75 -25.39 -1.47
N TYR A 90 7.44 -24.15 -1.85
CA TYR A 90 6.15 -23.54 -1.55
C TYR A 90 5.07 -24.01 -2.53
N LEU A 91 5.46 -24.36 -3.77
CA LEU A 91 4.52 -24.90 -4.75
C LEU A 91 3.97 -26.28 -4.35
N SER A 92 4.82 -27.14 -3.77
CA SER A 92 4.40 -28.48 -3.34
C SER A 92 3.33 -28.43 -2.25
N ASP A 93 3.46 -27.51 -1.31
CA ASP A 93 2.49 -27.35 -0.21
C ASP A 93 1.14 -26.79 -0.69
N GLU A 94 1.18 -26.03 -1.79
CA GLU A 94 0.00 -25.46 -2.45
C GLU A 94 -0.61 -26.41 -3.50
N GLY A 95 0.00 -27.58 -3.73
CA GLY A 95 -0.46 -28.55 -4.73
C GLY A 95 -0.32 -28.08 -6.18
N ILE A 96 0.62 -27.16 -6.46
CA ILE A 96 0.87 -26.63 -7.80
C ILE A 96 2.17 -27.21 -8.35
N SER A 97 2.15 -27.67 -9.60
CA SER A 97 3.36 -28.15 -10.28
C SER A 97 4.09 -26.99 -10.98
N PRO A 98 5.42 -26.89 -10.90
CA PRO A 98 6.18 -25.84 -11.58
C PRO A 98 6.00 -25.90 -13.11
N PRO A 99 6.26 -24.78 -13.81
CA PRO A 99 6.21 -24.74 -15.28
C PRO A 99 7.32 -25.61 -15.88
N ARG A 100 6.96 -26.53 -16.78
CA ARG A 100 7.91 -27.48 -17.40
C ARG A 100 8.82 -26.81 -18.42
N ASP A 101 8.27 -25.87 -19.18
CA ASP A 101 8.91 -25.11 -20.25
C ASP A 101 8.22 -23.75 -20.43
N TYR A 102 8.65 -22.98 -21.44
CA TYR A 102 8.07 -21.68 -21.77
C TYR A 102 6.61 -21.75 -22.24
N ASP A 103 6.20 -22.85 -22.88
CA ASP A 103 4.83 -23.03 -23.37
C ASP A 103 3.85 -23.30 -22.22
N ASP A 104 4.35 -23.79 -21.10
CA ASP A 104 3.57 -24.16 -19.90
C ASP A 104 3.43 -23.02 -18.89
N MET A 105 4.00 -21.84 -19.18
CA MET A 105 4.01 -20.71 -18.24
C MET A 105 2.61 -20.14 -17.98
N GLN A 106 1.74 -20.05 -19.00
CA GLN A 106 0.37 -19.55 -18.80
C GLN A 106 -0.45 -20.51 -17.92
N ARG A 107 -0.26 -21.82 -18.12
CA ARG A 107 -0.88 -22.86 -17.27
C ARG A 107 -0.49 -22.63 -15.82
N PHE A 108 0.81 -22.46 -15.55
CA PHE A 108 1.30 -22.19 -14.20
C PHE A 108 0.73 -20.89 -13.60
N GLU A 109 0.70 -19.78 -14.37
CA GLU A 109 0.08 -18.54 -13.91
C GLU A 109 -1.39 -18.79 -13.52
N VAL A 110 -2.18 -19.41 -14.39
CA VAL A 110 -3.60 -19.68 -14.14
C VAL A 110 -3.82 -20.60 -12.93
N ASP A 111 -2.97 -21.59 -12.71
CA ASP A 111 -3.00 -22.45 -11.52
C ASP A 111 -2.83 -21.60 -10.24
N VAL A 112 -1.83 -20.72 -10.23
CA VAL A 112 -1.56 -19.80 -9.12
C VAL A 112 -2.74 -18.86 -8.89
N LEU A 113 -3.26 -18.20 -9.94
CA LEU A 113 -4.40 -17.27 -9.83
C LEU A 113 -5.65 -17.96 -9.29
N THR A 114 -5.89 -19.19 -9.73
CA THR A 114 -7.08 -19.96 -9.33
C THR A 114 -6.97 -20.40 -7.86
N ASN A 115 -5.76 -20.60 -7.36
CA ASN A 115 -5.49 -21.01 -5.98
C ASN A 115 -5.45 -19.84 -4.99
N ASP A 116 -4.95 -18.67 -5.39
CA ASP A 116 -4.74 -17.55 -4.46
C ASP A 116 -5.09 -16.17 -5.07
N VAL A 117 -6.12 -15.53 -4.52
CA VAL A 117 -6.48 -14.14 -4.88
C VAL A 117 -5.38 -13.15 -4.51
N VAL A 118 -4.59 -13.42 -3.47
CA VAL A 118 -3.50 -12.51 -3.06
C VAL A 118 -2.39 -12.48 -4.11
N ALA A 119 -2.03 -13.62 -4.69
CA ALA A 119 -1.09 -13.68 -5.82
C ALA A 119 -1.68 -13.09 -7.12
N ASP A 120 -3.00 -13.16 -7.31
CA ASP A 120 -3.68 -12.53 -8.45
C ASP A 120 -3.60 -11.00 -8.40
N VAL A 121 -4.04 -10.41 -7.29
CA VAL A 121 -4.08 -8.95 -7.10
C VAL A 121 -2.70 -8.40 -6.76
N GLY A 122 -1.99 -9.05 -5.83
CA GLY A 122 -0.69 -8.62 -5.32
C GLY A 122 0.50 -9.02 -6.19
N GLY A 123 0.29 -9.84 -7.22
CA GLY A 123 1.34 -10.36 -8.10
C GLY A 123 2.28 -11.35 -7.38
N PHE A 124 3.12 -12.02 -8.16
CA PHE A 124 4.09 -12.98 -7.67
C PHE A 124 5.29 -13.10 -8.60
N LEU A 125 6.39 -13.65 -8.09
CA LEU A 125 7.57 -13.97 -8.86
C LEU A 125 8.06 -15.36 -8.46
N TYR A 126 7.84 -16.33 -9.33
CA TYR A 126 8.41 -17.66 -9.21
C TYR A 126 9.82 -17.66 -9.83
N THR A 127 10.81 -18.09 -9.05
CA THR A 127 12.25 -18.00 -9.36
C THR A 127 12.91 -19.34 -9.65
N GLY A 128 12.13 -20.41 -9.86
CA GLY A 128 12.68 -21.69 -10.28
C GLY A 128 13.20 -21.69 -11.73
N ARG A 129 13.52 -22.88 -12.25
CA ARG A 129 14.22 -23.05 -13.54
C ARG A 129 13.59 -22.28 -14.70
N ASN A 130 12.26 -22.29 -14.80
CA ASN A 130 11.51 -21.50 -15.75
C ASN A 130 10.75 -20.41 -14.98
N SER A 131 11.39 -19.26 -14.80
CA SER A 131 10.85 -18.19 -13.95
C SER A 131 9.57 -17.60 -14.55
N VAL A 132 8.56 -17.42 -13.71
CA VAL A 132 7.28 -16.80 -14.09
C VAL A 132 7.02 -15.60 -13.20
N LYS A 133 6.74 -14.46 -13.82
CA LYS A 133 6.45 -13.20 -13.13
C LYS A 133 5.05 -12.73 -13.49
N ARG A 134 4.28 -12.39 -12.46
CA ARG A 134 3.07 -11.57 -12.58
C ARG A 134 3.27 -10.27 -11.82
N THR A 135 3.25 -9.16 -12.54
CA THR A 135 3.27 -7.83 -11.91
C THR A 135 2.00 -7.63 -11.08
N SER A 136 2.16 -6.97 -9.93
CA SER A 136 1.05 -6.62 -9.05
C SER A 136 0.01 -5.75 -9.77
N ARG A 137 -1.26 -5.91 -9.44
CA ARG A 137 -2.34 -5.02 -9.89
C ARG A 137 -2.57 -3.88 -8.91
N ILE A 138 -1.99 -3.97 -7.72
CA ILE A 138 -1.94 -2.90 -6.74
C ILE A 138 -0.52 -2.33 -6.69
N HIS A 139 -0.39 -1.06 -7.08
CA HIS A 139 0.84 -0.31 -6.98
C HIS A 139 0.71 0.67 -5.82
N VAL A 140 1.62 0.58 -4.85
CA VAL A 140 1.62 1.45 -3.67
C VAL A 140 2.94 2.19 -3.62
N GLY A 141 2.86 3.52 -3.59
CA GLY A 141 4.03 4.38 -3.43
C GLY A 141 4.55 4.38 -1.99
N TYR A 142 5.71 5.00 -1.80
CA TYR A 142 6.16 5.35 -0.45
C TYR A 142 5.23 6.40 0.13
N MET A 143 4.89 6.26 1.41
CA MET A 143 4.25 7.35 2.14
C MET A 143 5.35 8.30 2.63
N ILE A 144 5.33 9.53 2.12
CA ILE A 144 6.36 10.54 2.37
C ILE A 144 5.74 11.82 2.94
N PRO A 145 6.48 12.65 3.68
CA PRO A 145 5.98 13.95 4.11
C PRO A 145 5.62 14.83 2.91
N ALA A 146 4.51 15.56 3.02
CA ALA A 146 4.02 16.46 1.98
C ALA A 146 5.02 17.61 1.76
N LEU A 147 5.65 17.62 0.59
CA LEU A 147 6.84 18.44 0.32
C LEU A 147 6.63 19.96 0.38
N LYS A 148 5.41 20.46 0.14
CA LYS A 148 5.12 21.90 0.21
C LYS A 148 4.74 22.37 1.62
N ASP A 149 4.54 21.42 2.54
CA ASP A 149 4.19 21.66 3.94
C ASP A 149 5.37 21.33 4.88
N THR A 150 6.59 21.13 4.34
CA THR A 150 7.78 20.62 5.06
C THR A 150 8.34 21.52 6.16
N ASP A 151 7.82 22.74 6.33
CA ASP A 151 8.14 23.56 7.51
C ASP A 151 7.46 23.01 8.79
N ALA A 152 6.62 21.96 8.68
CA ALA A 152 5.84 21.39 9.78
C ALA A 152 6.34 20.03 10.34
N ALA A 153 7.48 19.51 9.89
CA ALA A 153 8.03 18.25 10.41
C ALA A 153 8.95 18.52 11.61
N ALA A 154 8.40 18.46 12.83
CA ALA A 154 9.21 18.45 14.06
C ALA A 154 9.62 17.00 14.38
N LEU A 155 10.93 16.74 14.38
CA LEU A 155 11.52 15.49 14.87
C LEU A 155 11.92 15.70 16.34
N GLU A 156 11.28 14.98 17.26
CA GLU A 156 11.65 14.99 18.68
C GLU A 156 11.98 13.57 19.16
N ALA A 157 13.05 13.40 19.93
CA ALA A 157 13.41 12.13 20.53
C ALA A 157 12.65 11.91 21.86
N GLN A 158 11.94 10.79 21.99
CA GLN A 158 11.26 10.38 23.22
C GLN A 158 11.96 9.20 23.90
N PHE A 159 12.10 9.29 25.23
CA PHE A 159 12.71 8.25 26.06
C PHE A 159 11.72 7.12 26.39
N HIS A 160 12.09 5.88 26.10
CA HIS A 160 11.34 4.68 26.47
C HIS A 160 12.14 3.80 27.43
N VAL A 161 11.49 3.40 28.54
CA VAL A 161 12.04 2.44 29.50
C VAL A 161 11.16 1.18 29.56
N ARG A 162 11.77 0.00 29.68
CA ARG A 162 11.06 -1.26 29.95
C ARG A 162 11.31 -1.67 31.40
N TYR A 163 10.25 -1.66 32.20
CA TYR A 163 10.29 -2.12 33.59
C TYR A 163 10.12 -3.63 33.68
N LEU A 164 10.99 -4.27 34.46
CA LEU A 164 10.79 -5.62 34.95
C LEU A 164 10.26 -5.50 36.38
N GLN A 165 8.93 -5.59 36.57
CA GLN A 165 8.33 -5.42 37.90
C GLN A 165 8.59 -6.60 38.85
N SER A 166 9.03 -7.75 38.32
CA SER A 166 9.17 -9.00 39.07
C SER A 166 10.50 -9.19 39.80
N LYS A 167 11.49 -8.30 39.63
CA LYS A 167 12.79 -8.37 40.34
C LYS A 167 13.33 -6.99 40.68
N PRO A 168 13.90 -6.77 41.88
CA PRO A 168 14.50 -5.49 42.25
C PRO A 168 15.75 -5.18 41.39
N GLN A 169 15.91 -3.91 41.00
CA GLN A 169 17.08 -3.41 40.28
C GLN A 169 18.33 -3.47 41.17
N LYS A 170 19.32 -4.28 40.79
CA LYS A 170 20.67 -4.15 41.37
C LYS A 170 21.43 -3.08 40.60
N GLY A 171 21.61 -1.91 41.22
CA GLY A 171 22.28 -0.78 40.57
C GLY A 171 22.57 0.41 41.47
N ALA A 172 22.94 0.20 42.74
CA ALA A 172 23.59 1.23 43.56
C ALA A 172 24.37 0.55 44.71
N GLY A 173 25.60 0.13 44.41
CA GLY A 173 26.56 -0.31 45.42
C GLY A 173 26.61 -1.83 45.64
N GLN A 174 27.52 -2.52 44.94
CA GLN A 174 28.39 -3.55 45.51
C GLN A 174 29.37 -4.05 44.45
N GLN A 175 30.61 -4.25 44.89
CA GLN A 175 31.81 -4.51 44.10
C GLN A 175 31.67 -5.71 43.16
N ALA A 176 32.17 -5.53 41.94
CA ALA A 176 32.32 -6.58 40.95
C ALA A 176 33.40 -7.57 41.41
N THR A 177 33.03 -8.83 41.59
CA THR A 177 33.97 -9.95 41.59
C THR A 177 34.04 -10.52 40.17
N ASP A 178 35.24 -10.56 39.62
CA ASP A 178 35.59 -11.12 38.31
C ASP A 178 34.96 -12.50 38.10
N THR A 179 34.18 -12.64 37.01
CA THR A 179 33.74 -13.86 36.27
C THR A 179 32.25 -13.96 35.91
N GLN A 180 31.41 -12.95 36.18
CA GLN A 180 30.02 -12.95 35.67
C GLN A 180 29.75 -11.76 34.75
N GLN A 181 29.38 -12.05 33.49
CA GLN A 181 28.89 -11.05 32.56
C GLN A 181 27.73 -10.27 33.21
N PRO A 182 27.75 -8.93 33.26
CA PRO A 182 26.66 -8.14 33.81
C PRO A 182 25.47 -8.22 32.85
N LYS A 183 24.60 -9.21 33.02
CA LYS A 183 23.33 -9.31 32.30
C LYS A 183 22.19 -9.02 33.27
N LEU A 184 21.80 -7.75 33.29
CA LEU A 184 20.43 -7.22 33.30
C LEU A 184 20.50 -5.73 33.65
N ALA A 185 21.20 -4.95 32.83
CA ALA A 185 21.03 -3.50 32.82
C ALA A 185 19.74 -3.18 32.06
N GLN A 186 18.88 -2.34 32.64
CA GLN A 186 17.76 -1.78 31.90
C GLN A 186 18.30 -1.06 30.66
N SER A 187 17.88 -1.51 29.49
CA SER A 187 18.18 -0.81 28.24
C SER A 187 17.19 0.34 28.07
N ILE A 188 17.67 1.56 28.31
CA ILE A 188 16.95 2.80 27.95
C ILE A 188 17.02 2.92 26.44
N PHE A 189 15.89 2.99 25.75
CA PHE A 189 15.88 3.21 24.30
C PHE A 189 15.30 4.57 23.95
N ASN A 190 15.94 5.28 23.03
CA ASN A 190 15.38 6.49 22.44
C ASN A 190 14.61 6.11 21.18
N VAL A 191 13.38 6.61 21.09
CA VAL A 191 12.52 6.48 19.91
C VAL A 191 12.24 7.89 19.42
N GLU A 192 12.67 8.23 18.21
CA GLU A 192 12.22 9.46 17.57
C GLU A 192 10.70 9.39 17.35
N VAL A 193 10.01 10.50 17.52
CA VAL A 193 8.62 10.65 17.11
C VAL A 193 8.52 11.89 16.25
N ALA A 194 7.78 11.76 15.16
CA ALA A 194 7.50 12.86 14.25
C ALA A 194 5.99 13.05 14.16
N SER A 195 5.58 14.31 14.02
CA SER A 195 4.25 14.63 13.53
C SER A 195 4.40 15.40 12.23
N ALA A 196 3.75 14.93 11.17
CA ALA A 196 3.80 15.57 9.86
C ALA A 196 2.55 15.25 9.03
N ILE A 197 2.32 16.07 8.01
CA ILE A 197 1.39 15.73 6.93
C ILE A 197 2.13 14.80 5.98
N TYR A 198 1.61 13.60 5.79
CA TYR A 198 2.08 12.61 4.84
C TYR A 198 1.19 12.58 3.60
N THR A 199 1.77 12.17 2.48
CA THR A 199 1.05 11.81 1.28
C THR A 199 1.35 10.39 0.85
N LEU A 200 0.33 9.70 0.37
CA LEU A 200 0.40 8.34 -0.14
C LEU A 200 -0.37 8.25 -1.46
N ASN A 201 0.27 7.66 -2.47
CA ASN A 201 -0.33 7.36 -3.76
C ASN A 201 -0.49 5.86 -3.95
N ALA A 202 -1.62 5.43 -4.52
CA ALA A 202 -1.82 4.05 -4.94
C ALA A 202 -2.59 3.96 -6.26
N ASN A 203 -2.33 2.91 -7.03
CA ASN A 203 -3.05 2.57 -8.26
C ASN A 203 -3.52 1.12 -8.20
N LEU A 204 -4.76 0.86 -8.59
CA LEU A 204 -5.35 -0.47 -8.70
C LEU A 204 -5.84 -0.71 -10.14
N ASP A 205 -5.20 -1.65 -10.83
CA ASP A 205 -5.56 -2.09 -12.18
C ASP A 205 -6.67 -3.13 -12.12
N VAL A 206 -7.87 -2.66 -11.77
CA VAL A 206 -9.06 -3.50 -11.54
C VAL A 206 -9.37 -4.42 -12.71
N ASP A 207 -9.18 -3.97 -13.95
CA ASP A 207 -9.56 -4.72 -15.15
C ASP A 207 -8.63 -5.90 -15.46
N GLU A 208 -7.42 -5.89 -14.89
CA GLU A 208 -6.40 -6.95 -15.05
C GLU A 208 -6.45 -8.01 -13.92
N ILE A 209 -7.35 -7.84 -12.95
CA ILE A 209 -7.61 -8.84 -11.90
C ILE A 209 -8.33 -10.04 -12.50
N ALA A 210 -7.90 -11.25 -12.13
CA ALA A 210 -8.34 -12.53 -12.69
C ALA A 210 -8.08 -12.69 -14.19
N VAL A 211 -7.24 -11.83 -14.79
CA VAL A 211 -6.81 -11.92 -16.19
C VAL A 211 -5.36 -12.42 -16.25
N PRO A 212 -5.08 -13.55 -16.92
CA PRO A 212 -3.71 -14.02 -17.12
C PRO A 212 -2.89 -12.99 -17.88
N SER A 213 -1.70 -12.67 -17.38
CA SER A 213 -0.78 -11.70 -17.99
C SER A 213 0.05 -12.33 -19.10
N ILE A 214 0.28 -13.63 -19.04
CA ILE A 214 1.02 -14.37 -20.05
C ILE A 214 0.09 -14.64 -21.24
N LYS A 215 0.48 -14.15 -22.43
CA LYS A 215 -0.33 -14.26 -23.67
C LYS A 215 0.28 -15.20 -24.72
N PHE A 216 1.36 -15.90 -24.37
CA PHE A 216 2.05 -16.85 -25.25
C PHE A 216 2.04 -18.25 -24.63
N GLY A 217 2.49 -19.23 -25.41
CA GLY A 217 2.52 -20.64 -25.01
C GLY A 217 1.18 -21.35 -25.23
N LYS A 218 1.04 -22.53 -24.64
CA LYS A 218 -0.19 -23.31 -24.71
C LYS A 218 -1.21 -22.71 -23.74
N PRO A 219 -2.47 -22.51 -24.18
CA PRO A 219 -3.50 -22.01 -23.31
C PRO A 219 -3.69 -22.92 -22.08
N ALA A 220 -3.94 -22.31 -20.93
CA ALA A 220 -4.38 -23.04 -19.76
C ALA A 220 -5.72 -23.77 -20.02
N GLU A 221 -6.04 -24.76 -19.19
CA GLU A 221 -7.29 -25.50 -19.30
C GLU A 221 -8.52 -24.56 -19.27
N GLN A 222 -9.43 -24.76 -20.23
CA GLN A 222 -10.61 -23.90 -20.38
C GLN A 222 -11.48 -23.87 -19.10
N SER A 223 -11.54 -24.97 -18.36
CA SER A 223 -12.26 -25.06 -17.07
C SER A 223 -11.70 -24.09 -16.02
N LYS A 224 -10.37 -23.94 -15.95
CA LYS A 224 -9.70 -23.02 -15.01
C LYS A 224 -9.86 -21.56 -15.45
N LEU A 225 -9.76 -21.29 -16.74
CA LEU A 225 -10.04 -19.96 -17.30
C LEU A 225 -11.49 -19.53 -17.03
N SER A 226 -12.45 -20.42 -17.23
CA SER A 226 -13.86 -20.16 -16.88
C SER A 226 -14.06 -19.97 -15.38
N LYS A 227 -13.35 -20.71 -14.53
CA LYS A 227 -13.38 -20.52 -13.07
C LYS A 227 -12.85 -19.14 -12.67
N LEU A 228 -11.77 -18.66 -13.27
CA LEU A 228 -11.25 -17.31 -13.04
C LEU A 228 -12.26 -16.24 -13.46
N GLU A 229 -12.83 -16.37 -14.65
CA GLU A 229 -13.82 -15.40 -15.16
C GLU A 229 -15.06 -15.35 -14.25
N ASN A 230 -15.54 -16.49 -13.77
CA ASN A 230 -16.67 -16.55 -12.82
C ASN A 230 -16.37 -15.87 -11.47
N GLN A 231 -15.10 -15.83 -11.04
CA GLN A 231 -14.69 -15.19 -9.78
C GLN A 231 -14.28 -13.72 -9.96
N LYS A 232 -14.16 -13.24 -11.19
CA LYS A 232 -13.58 -11.93 -11.52
C LYS A 232 -14.25 -10.77 -10.82
N VAL A 233 -15.58 -10.71 -10.86
CA VAL A 233 -16.36 -9.63 -10.22
C VAL A 233 -16.13 -9.62 -8.70
N SER A 234 -16.18 -10.79 -8.06
CA SER A 234 -15.95 -10.94 -6.62
C SER A 234 -14.51 -10.56 -6.23
N ARG A 235 -13.52 -10.93 -7.04
CA ARG A 235 -12.10 -10.56 -6.84
C ARG A 235 -11.87 -9.06 -6.98
N LYS A 236 -12.47 -8.42 -8.00
CA LYS A 236 -12.46 -6.95 -8.17
C LYS A 236 -13.06 -6.24 -6.96
N LYS A 237 -14.23 -6.69 -6.49
CA LYS A 237 -14.89 -6.14 -5.30
C LYS A 237 -14.05 -6.32 -4.04
N ALA A 238 -13.45 -7.50 -3.83
CA ALA A 238 -12.56 -7.75 -2.71
C ALA A 238 -11.33 -6.82 -2.71
N ALA A 239 -10.71 -6.64 -3.88
CA ALA A 239 -9.56 -5.77 -4.05
C ALA A 239 -9.86 -4.28 -3.77
N ILE A 240 -11.03 -3.80 -4.21
CA ILE A 240 -11.48 -2.42 -3.96
C ILE A 240 -11.88 -2.23 -2.49
N LEU A 241 -12.56 -3.21 -1.89
CA LEU A 241 -12.92 -3.15 -0.48
C LEU A 241 -11.68 -3.14 0.42
N ALA A 242 -10.65 -3.95 0.10
CA ALA A 242 -9.38 -3.94 0.81
C ALA A 242 -8.70 -2.57 0.72
N LEU A 243 -8.81 -1.90 -0.43
CA LEU A 243 -8.28 -0.56 -0.64
C LEU A 243 -9.04 0.48 0.20
N GLY A 244 -10.37 0.41 0.22
CA GLY A 244 -11.20 1.27 1.07
C GLY A 244 -10.91 1.08 2.56
N GLN A 245 -10.78 -0.16 3.03
CA GLN A 245 -10.45 -0.45 4.42
C GLN A 245 -9.04 0.02 4.81
N LEU A 246 -8.08 -0.01 3.87
CA LEU A 246 -6.74 0.53 4.10
C LEU A 246 -6.79 2.02 4.43
N PHE A 247 -7.56 2.81 3.67
CA PHE A 247 -7.67 4.27 3.86
C PHE A 247 -8.67 4.68 4.96
N SER A 248 -9.68 3.87 5.25
CA SER A 248 -10.60 4.09 6.37
C SER A 248 -9.93 3.83 7.72
N SER A 249 -9.18 2.73 7.83
CA SER A 249 -8.59 2.33 9.12
C SER A 249 -7.15 2.80 9.32
N MET A 250 -6.40 3.03 8.24
CA MET A 250 -4.98 3.39 8.24
C MET A 250 -4.11 2.48 9.14
N LYS A 251 -4.54 1.23 9.39
CA LYS A 251 -3.83 0.24 10.22
C LYS A 251 -2.72 -0.46 9.43
N SER A 252 -1.75 0.30 8.92
CA SER A 252 -0.57 -0.25 8.24
C SER A 252 0.72 0.29 8.86
N GLY A 253 1.83 -0.45 8.76
CA GLY A 253 3.14 -0.05 9.29
C GLY A 253 3.57 -0.78 10.58
N ALA A 254 4.74 -0.42 11.10
CA ALA A 254 5.32 -1.08 12.27
C ALA A 254 4.72 -0.61 13.61
N LYS A 255 4.84 -1.45 14.66
CA LYS A 255 4.51 -1.14 16.07
C LYS A 255 3.06 -0.66 16.33
N LEU A 256 2.10 -1.11 15.52
CA LEU A 256 0.67 -0.79 15.64
C LEU A 256 0.09 -1.07 17.05
N SER A 257 0.58 -2.09 17.75
CA SER A 257 0.09 -2.48 19.09
C SER A 257 0.48 -1.51 20.22
N ARG A 258 1.45 -0.62 19.98
CA ARG A 258 1.94 0.32 21.02
C ARG A 258 1.87 1.78 20.62
N PHE A 259 1.99 2.08 19.33
CA PHE A 259 1.95 3.46 18.86
C PHE A 259 0.62 3.85 18.25
N LEU A 260 -0.14 2.89 17.68
CA LEU A 260 -1.41 3.11 16.97
C LEU A 260 -1.46 4.54 16.40
N PRO A 261 -0.57 4.85 15.43
CA PRO A 261 -0.22 6.22 15.13
C PRO A 261 -1.48 7.00 14.81
N ASN A 262 -1.69 8.10 15.52
CA ASN A 262 -2.92 8.86 15.42
C ASN A 262 -2.92 9.58 14.07
N SER A 263 -3.47 8.89 13.07
CA SER A 263 -3.57 9.33 11.68
C SER A 263 -4.97 9.88 11.42
N GLU A 264 -5.05 11.10 10.91
CA GLU A 264 -6.28 11.74 10.49
C GLU A 264 -6.25 11.99 8.98
N LEU A 265 -7.32 11.61 8.28
CA LEU A 265 -7.46 11.90 6.86
C LEU A 265 -7.80 13.37 6.66
N LEU A 266 -6.89 14.10 6.01
CA LEU A 266 -7.11 15.50 5.61
C LEU A 266 -7.88 15.57 4.30
N SER A 267 -7.46 14.81 3.30
CA SER A 267 -8.17 14.70 2.03
C SER A 267 -7.74 13.46 1.27
N ILE A 268 -8.60 12.98 0.38
CA ILE A 268 -8.29 11.93 -0.61
C ILE A 268 -9.00 12.25 -1.93
N VAL A 269 -8.28 12.06 -3.03
CA VAL A 269 -8.84 12.01 -4.37
C VAL A 269 -8.72 10.60 -4.91
N VAL A 270 -9.80 10.08 -5.48
CA VAL A 270 -9.85 8.78 -6.16
C VAL A 270 -10.38 9.00 -7.57
N THR A 271 -9.72 8.47 -8.58
CA THR A 271 -10.16 8.54 -9.97
C THR A 271 -10.43 7.16 -10.51
N GLU A 272 -11.57 6.98 -11.16
CA GLU A 272 -11.87 5.84 -12.00
C GLU A 272 -11.62 6.26 -13.45
N THR A 273 -10.80 5.53 -14.20
CA THR A 273 -10.49 5.85 -15.61
C THR A 273 -10.47 4.59 -16.48
N SER A 274 -10.93 4.74 -17.73
CA SER A 274 -10.78 3.71 -18.78
C SER A 274 -9.42 3.73 -19.48
N PHE A 275 -8.49 4.56 -19.02
CA PHE A 275 -7.14 4.73 -19.55
C PHE A 275 -6.12 4.85 -18.40
N PRO A 276 -4.82 4.56 -18.64
CA PRO A 276 -3.79 4.71 -17.63
C PRO A 276 -3.70 6.15 -17.11
N PHE A 277 -3.93 6.34 -15.82
CA PHE A 277 -3.88 7.66 -15.19
C PHE A 277 -3.43 7.55 -13.74
N SER A 278 -2.39 8.28 -13.36
CA SER A 278 -1.99 8.45 -11.96
C SER A 278 -2.37 9.85 -11.49
N VAL A 279 -3.10 9.92 -10.38
CA VAL A 279 -3.46 11.19 -9.75
C VAL A 279 -2.22 12.00 -9.35
N SER A 280 -2.40 13.31 -9.12
CA SER A 280 -1.32 14.15 -8.61
C SER A 280 -0.97 13.77 -7.17
N PRO A 281 0.32 13.75 -6.78
CA PRO A 281 0.70 13.49 -5.41
C PRO A 281 0.25 14.62 -4.48
N GLY A 282 -0.17 14.27 -3.27
CA GLY A 282 -0.67 15.19 -2.25
C GLY A 282 0.41 16.05 -1.57
N ASN A 283 1.44 16.48 -2.32
CA ASN A 283 2.52 17.32 -1.80
C ASN A 283 2.08 18.72 -1.38
N GLY A 284 0.92 19.18 -1.86
CA GLY A 284 0.25 20.41 -1.46
C GLY A 284 -1.26 20.28 -1.65
N LYS A 285 -2.03 21.26 -1.16
CA LYS A 285 -3.50 21.27 -1.28
C LYS A 285 -3.99 21.35 -2.73
N ASP A 286 -3.17 21.88 -3.64
CA ASP A 286 -3.48 22.01 -5.06
C ASP A 286 -3.60 20.68 -5.81
N TYR A 287 -3.21 19.55 -5.19
CA TYR A 287 -3.21 18.25 -5.86
C TYR A 287 -4.59 17.78 -6.34
N ILE A 288 -5.68 18.16 -5.66
CA ILE A 288 -7.05 17.81 -6.05
C ILE A 288 -7.39 18.51 -7.36
N SER A 289 -7.26 19.84 -7.40
CA SER A 289 -7.50 20.64 -8.61
C SER A 289 -6.56 20.24 -9.76
N ALA A 290 -5.28 19.99 -9.47
CA ALA A 290 -4.33 19.49 -10.46
C ALA A 290 -4.74 18.14 -11.03
N THR A 291 -5.28 17.23 -10.21
CA THR A 291 -5.79 15.93 -10.65
C THR A 291 -7.02 16.09 -11.55
N ILE A 292 -7.97 16.92 -11.16
CA ILE A 292 -9.19 17.22 -11.92
C ILE A 292 -8.85 17.81 -13.29
N GLN A 293 -7.91 18.77 -13.35
CA GLN A 293 -7.46 19.36 -14.61
C GLN A 293 -6.73 18.33 -15.48
N ARG A 294 -5.85 17.52 -14.88
CA ARG A 294 -5.06 16.53 -15.61
C ARG A 294 -5.91 15.40 -16.19
N VAL A 295 -6.93 14.92 -15.47
CA VAL A 295 -7.78 13.83 -15.99
C VAL A 295 -8.64 14.33 -17.15
N GLU A 296 -9.16 15.55 -17.06
CA GLU A 296 -9.89 16.20 -18.15
C GLU A 296 -9.00 16.36 -19.39
N LYS A 297 -7.78 16.89 -19.23
CA LYS A 297 -6.82 17.01 -20.34
C LYS A 297 -6.33 15.67 -20.90
N ALA A 298 -6.16 14.67 -20.04
CA ALA A 298 -5.86 13.32 -20.48
C ALA A 298 -7.02 12.74 -21.31
N SER A 299 -8.27 12.98 -20.91
CA SER A 299 -9.44 12.55 -21.68
C SER A 299 -9.50 13.21 -23.07
N GLU A 300 -9.24 14.53 -23.16
CA GLU A 300 -9.16 15.26 -24.43
C GLU A 300 -8.06 14.70 -25.34
N MET A 301 -6.90 14.36 -24.77
CA MET A 301 -5.78 13.76 -25.50
C MET A 301 -6.17 12.43 -26.15
N HIS A 302 -6.85 11.55 -25.41
CA HIS A 302 -7.32 10.26 -25.91
C HIS A 302 -8.43 10.42 -26.98
N GLN A 303 -9.34 11.40 -26.82
CA GLN A 303 -10.36 11.71 -27.84
C GLN A 303 -9.71 12.14 -29.16
N LYS A 304 -8.70 13.02 -29.09
CA LYS A 304 -7.95 13.46 -30.28
C LYS A 304 -7.20 12.32 -30.97
N ALA A 305 -6.84 11.27 -30.24
CA ALA A 305 -6.25 10.05 -30.80
C ALA A 305 -7.27 9.11 -31.45
N GLY A 306 -8.58 9.44 -31.42
CA GLY A 306 -9.64 8.64 -32.03
C GLY A 306 -10.27 7.58 -31.12
N ILE A 307 -9.99 7.61 -29.81
CA ILE A 307 -10.59 6.70 -28.84
C ILE A 307 -11.98 7.22 -28.47
N SER A 308 -13.02 6.51 -28.89
CA SER A 308 -14.42 6.95 -28.77
C SER A 308 -15.04 6.71 -27.40
N VAL A 309 -14.61 5.67 -26.69
CA VAL A 309 -15.14 5.30 -25.37
C VAL A 309 -14.16 5.73 -24.28
N ILE A 310 -14.47 6.86 -23.64
CA ILE A 310 -13.69 7.37 -22.52
C ILE A 310 -14.61 7.59 -21.33
N ASN A 311 -14.36 6.83 -20.29
CA ASN A 311 -15.08 6.95 -19.03
C ASN A 311 -14.10 7.38 -17.96
N TYR A 312 -14.42 8.45 -17.26
CA TYR A 312 -13.71 8.84 -16.05
C TYR A 312 -14.63 9.48 -15.02
N LYS A 313 -14.32 9.27 -13.75
CA LYS A 313 -14.99 9.88 -12.61
C LYS A 313 -13.97 10.21 -11.53
N VAL A 314 -14.21 11.29 -10.79
CA VAL A 314 -13.34 11.76 -9.71
C VAL A 314 -14.17 11.81 -8.43
N HIS A 315 -13.70 11.13 -7.39
CA HIS A 315 -14.30 11.12 -6.06
C HIS A 315 -13.38 11.85 -5.11
N VAL A 316 -13.95 12.70 -4.24
CA VAL A 316 -13.18 13.51 -3.30
C VAL A 316 -13.80 13.44 -1.92
N VAL A 317 -12.98 13.14 -0.91
CA VAL A 317 -13.26 13.50 0.49
C VAL A 317 -12.28 14.61 0.85
N ASP A 318 -12.79 15.72 1.37
CA ASP A 318 -11.99 16.91 1.65
C ASP A 318 -12.36 17.50 3.01
N ASN A 319 -11.50 17.25 4.00
CA ASN A 319 -11.58 17.76 5.36
C ASN A 319 -10.62 18.95 5.58
N GLU A 320 -9.85 19.36 4.56
CA GLU A 320 -8.86 20.45 4.66
C GLU A 320 -9.16 21.67 3.78
N ASN A 321 -10.35 21.68 3.16
CA ASN A 321 -10.86 22.69 2.24
C ASN A 321 -9.91 22.92 1.03
N ALA A 322 -9.41 21.82 0.46
CA ALA A 322 -8.58 21.83 -0.73
C ALA A 322 -9.38 21.85 -2.04
N LEU A 323 -10.64 21.39 -2.05
CA LEU A 323 -11.49 21.35 -3.24
C LEU A 323 -12.13 22.73 -3.49
N THR A 324 -11.89 23.31 -4.66
CA THR A 324 -12.47 24.61 -5.05
C THR A 324 -13.95 24.48 -5.44
N SER A 325 -14.72 25.57 -5.28
CA SER A 325 -16.13 25.59 -5.71
C SER A 325 -16.29 25.34 -7.21
N SER A 326 -15.39 25.87 -8.04
CA SER A 326 -15.38 25.61 -9.48
C SER A 326 -15.16 24.13 -9.80
N ASP A 327 -14.23 23.47 -9.11
CA ASP A 327 -13.98 22.05 -9.32
C ASP A 327 -15.13 21.18 -8.83
N SER A 328 -15.75 21.54 -7.69
CA SER A 328 -16.90 20.81 -7.14
C SER A 328 -18.14 20.85 -8.03
N SER A 329 -18.26 21.86 -8.90
CA SER A 329 -19.38 22.01 -9.84
C SER A 329 -19.26 21.14 -11.10
N LYS A 330 -18.09 20.52 -11.34
CA LYS A 330 -17.88 19.67 -12.52
C LYS A 330 -18.68 18.38 -12.40
N LYS A 331 -19.43 18.02 -13.45
CA LYS A 331 -20.34 16.85 -13.46
C LYS A 331 -19.68 15.50 -13.18
N PHE A 332 -18.38 15.37 -13.49
CA PHE A 332 -17.62 14.15 -13.28
C PHE A 332 -16.93 14.08 -11.91
N VAL A 333 -17.14 15.10 -11.06
CA VAL A 333 -16.60 15.18 -9.70
C VAL A 333 -17.72 14.90 -8.71
N SER A 334 -17.48 13.97 -7.79
CA SER A 334 -18.39 13.60 -6.71
C SER A 334 -17.70 13.85 -5.37
N LYS A 335 -18.27 14.75 -4.56
CA LYS A 335 -17.82 15.00 -3.20
C LYS A 335 -18.54 14.06 -2.24
N HIS A 336 -17.76 13.45 -1.35
CA HIS A 336 -18.21 12.48 -0.34
C HIS A 336 -17.94 13.00 1.06
N SER A 337 -18.73 12.55 2.04
CA SER A 337 -18.55 12.97 3.43
C SER A 337 -17.42 12.22 4.13
N ASN A 338 -17.18 10.97 3.73
CA ASN A 338 -16.21 10.06 4.33
C ASN A 338 -15.72 9.02 3.30
N VAL A 339 -14.72 8.23 3.69
CA VAL A 339 -14.09 7.21 2.83
C VAL A 339 -15.07 6.06 2.53
N GLU A 340 -15.91 5.71 3.49
CA GLU A 340 -16.88 4.63 3.39
C GLU A 340 -17.92 4.91 2.30
N GLU A 341 -18.49 6.12 2.26
CA GLU A 341 -19.40 6.58 1.21
C GLU A 341 -18.72 6.54 -0.16
N LEU A 342 -17.50 7.07 -0.24
CA LEU A 342 -16.72 7.08 -1.47
C LEU A 342 -16.54 5.67 -2.03
N PHE A 343 -16.01 4.73 -1.22
CA PHE A 343 -15.74 3.38 -1.70
C PHE A 343 -17.01 2.54 -1.88
N THR A 344 -18.10 2.88 -1.19
CA THR A 344 -19.43 2.29 -1.47
C THR A 344 -19.89 2.64 -2.87
N GLU A 345 -19.73 3.91 -3.29
CA GLU A 345 -20.06 4.33 -4.65
C GLU A 345 -19.16 3.63 -5.70
N VAL A 346 -17.85 3.59 -5.47
CA VAL A 346 -16.89 2.91 -6.36
C VAL A 346 -17.22 1.41 -6.48
N LEU A 347 -17.56 0.73 -5.38
CA LEU A 347 -17.97 -0.69 -5.40
C LEU A 347 -19.26 -0.92 -6.17
N SER A 348 -20.21 0.03 -6.11
CA SER A 348 -21.49 -0.08 -6.83
C SER A 348 -21.34 0.00 -8.35
N ALA A 349 -20.25 0.62 -8.84
CA ALA A 349 -19.95 0.75 -10.27
C ALA A 349 -19.36 -0.53 -10.88
N ILE A 350 -18.88 -1.47 -10.06
CA ILE A 350 -18.26 -2.72 -10.53
C ILE A 350 -19.33 -3.73 -10.96
N LYS A 351 -19.31 -4.06 -12.25
CA LYS A 351 -20.15 -5.08 -12.88
C LYS A 351 -19.48 -6.43 -12.90
#